data_AF-A0A7G6RHX1-F1
#
_entry.id   AF-A0A7G6RHX1-F1
#
_cell.length_a   1.000
_cell.length_b   1.000
_cell.length_c   1.000
_cell.angle_alpha   90.00
_cell.angle_beta   90.00
_cell.angle_gamma   90.00
#
_symmetry.space_group_name_H-M   'P 1'
#
loop_
_entity.id
_entity.type
_entity.pdbx_description
1 polymer ?
#
loop_
_entity_poly.entity_id
_entity_poly.type
_entity_poly.pdbx_seq_one_letter_code
_entity_poly.pdbx_strand_id
1 'polypeptide(L)'
;MARLVRADFERTVARLHIARIITDLGPTPSGIHVLIVPETSSSEVWQDAAAILIHEGRKEANVEWDVSDVVDGAIATPYHYIESVTLRSGGLDVGLDKARCTIFLGDHEADGLNHRSIDLADQTVTIKLDPLLVVEAAALCGRAMDVEDAVNLIGLPWRRRLVALRSQRDISETCRMQAEIQAAEDIAKAATLGSPIAPDGRRVPDTTPLEHLHGYGDLKEWGLSLARDIGDWHDGKIAWADVDNGALISGPPGCGKTTFASSLARTLGAHFVAGSYSSWLGNGNGHQGDLLMAMQAAFAEARKHALSRSVD
;
A
#
# COMPACT_ATOMS: atom_id res chain seq x y z
N MET A 1 10.05 -26.41 20.85
CA MET A 1 11.07 -25.38 20.58
C MET A 1 10.38 -24.24 19.87
N ALA A 2 9.92 -23.22 20.61
CA ALA A 2 9.22 -22.08 20.02
C ALA A 2 10.17 -21.38 19.05
N ARG A 3 9.80 -21.32 17.78
CA ARG A 3 10.52 -20.53 16.78
C ARG A 3 10.47 -19.09 17.30
N LEU A 4 11.61 -18.55 17.74
CA LEU A 4 11.74 -17.12 18.07
C LEU A 4 11.43 -16.34 16.78
N VAL A 5 10.15 -16.01 16.60
CA VAL A 5 9.71 -15.12 15.54
C VAL A 5 10.29 -13.76 15.93
N ARG A 6 11.17 -13.22 15.08
CA ARG A 6 11.70 -11.86 15.24
C ARG A 6 10.53 -10.91 15.47
N ALA A 7 10.64 -10.01 16.45
CA ALA A 7 9.60 -9.03 16.73
C ALA A 7 9.21 -8.30 15.43
N ASP A 8 7.91 -8.20 15.17
CA ASP A 8 7.38 -7.53 13.99
C ASP A 8 7.55 -6.02 14.17
N PHE A 9 8.42 -5.43 13.35
CA PHE A 9 8.78 -4.01 13.42
C PHE A 9 7.56 -3.10 13.32
N GLU A 10 6.64 -3.37 12.39
CA GLU A 10 5.48 -2.50 12.19
C GLU A 10 4.50 -2.58 13.37
N ARG A 11 4.28 -3.78 13.91
CA ARG A 11 3.48 -3.94 15.13
C ARG A 11 4.14 -3.27 16.32
N THR A 12 5.47 -3.28 16.39
CA THR A 12 6.22 -2.63 17.47
C THR A 12 6.10 -1.11 17.38
N VAL A 13 6.25 -0.53 16.18
CA VAL A 13 5.99 0.90 15.93
C VAL A 13 4.57 1.27 16.34
N ALA A 14 3.56 0.53 15.86
CA ALA A 14 2.16 0.78 16.21
C ALA A 14 1.93 0.69 17.72
N ARG A 15 2.46 -0.36 18.37
CA ARG A 15 2.34 -0.56 19.82
C ARG A 15 2.87 0.62 20.61
N LEU A 16 4.06 1.13 20.29
CA LEU A 16 4.67 2.25 21.02
C LEU A 16 3.83 3.53 20.91
N HIS A 17 3.31 3.81 19.71
CA HIS A 17 2.44 4.97 19.50
C HIS A 17 1.12 4.84 20.25
N ILE A 18 0.49 3.66 20.19
CA ILE A 18 -0.79 3.40 20.88
C ILE A 18 -0.60 3.44 22.39
N ALA A 19 0.51 2.91 22.92
CA ALA A 19 0.84 2.99 24.34
C ALA A 19 0.97 4.45 24.81
N ARG A 20 1.62 5.30 24.01
CA ARG A 20 1.71 6.75 24.30
C ARG A 20 0.33 7.40 24.30
N ILE A 21 -0.50 7.13 23.29
CA ILE A 21 -1.88 7.67 23.21
C ILE A 21 -2.71 7.23 24.42
N ILE A 22 -2.66 5.95 24.80
CA ILE A 22 -3.37 5.44 25.98
C ILE A 22 -2.88 6.11 27.27
N THR A 23 -1.58 6.38 27.38
CA THR A 23 -1.00 7.10 28.51
C THR A 23 -1.55 8.52 28.60
N ASP A 24 -1.68 9.21 27.45
CA ASP A 24 -2.20 10.57 27.36
C ASP A 24 -3.71 10.66 27.70
N LEU A 25 -4.47 9.56 27.54
CA LEU A 25 -5.87 9.45 28.00
C LEU A 25 -6.00 9.37 29.53
N GLY A 26 -4.89 9.17 30.24
CA GLY A 26 -4.83 9.17 31.70
C GLY A 26 -5.25 7.85 32.36
N PRO A 27 -5.37 7.85 33.70
CA PRO A 27 -5.52 6.61 34.49
C PRO A 27 -6.90 5.96 34.37
N THR A 28 -7.93 6.72 33.98
CA THR A 28 -9.30 6.21 33.80
C THR A 28 -9.90 6.67 32.46
N PRO A 29 -9.40 6.13 31.33
CA PRO A 29 -9.82 6.55 30.00
C PRO A 29 -11.33 6.46 29.80
N SER A 30 -11.90 7.42 29.05
CA SER A 30 -13.32 7.41 28.67
C SER A 30 -13.57 8.10 27.34
N GLY A 31 -14.72 7.82 26.75
CA GLY A 31 -15.19 8.47 25.52
C GLY A 31 -14.89 7.68 24.25
N ILE A 32 -15.19 8.28 23.11
CA ILE A 32 -15.01 7.69 21.78
C ILE A 32 -13.93 8.44 21.04
N HIS A 33 -12.85 7.74 20.69
CA HIS A 33 -11.69 8.31 20.03
C HIS A 33 -11.49 7.64 18.67
N VAL A 34 -11.34 8.42 17.61
CA VAL A 34 -11.05 7.93 16.26
C VAL A 34 -9.60 8.22 15.95
N LEU A 35 -8.82 7.17 15.70
CA LEU A 35 -7.43 7.24 15.32
C LEU A 35 -7.29 6.87 13.84
N ILE A 36 -6.88 7.84 13.04
CA ILE A 36 -6.52 7.64 11.64
C ILE A 36 -5.05 7.24 11.62
N VAL A 37 -4.75 6.02 11.20
CA VAL A 37 -3.38 5.49 11.18
C VAL A 37 -2.56 6.16 10.08
N PRO A 38 -1.22 6.18 10.13
CA PRO A 38 -0.40 6.84 9.11
C PRO A 38 -0.68 6.31 7.70
N GLU A 39 -0.70 7.18 6.68
CA GLU A 39 -0.89 6.83 5.25
C GLU A 39 0.07 5.75 4.75
N THR A 40 1.27 5.67 5.33
CA THR A 40 2.28 4.68 4.97
C THR A 40 2.11 3.35 5.72
N SER A 41 1.00 3.15 6.43
CA SER A 41 0.69 2.00 7.26
C SER A 41 -0.70 1.42 6.96
N SER A 42 -1.14 0.43 7.73
CA SER A 42 -2.48 -0.15 7.63
C SER A 42 -3.13 -0.29 9.01
N SER A 43 -4.43 0.01 9.07
CA SER A 43 -5.26 -0.02 10.27
C SER A 43 -5.38 -1.42 10.87
N GLU A 44 -5.27 -2.47 10.07
CA GLU A 44 -5.25 -3.87 10.53
C GLU A 44 -4.05 -4.14 11.43
N VAL A 45 -2.85 -3.70 11.02
CA VAL A 45 -1.62 -3.89 11.80
C VAL A 45 -1.70 -3.15 13.13
N TRP A 46 -2.28 -1.95 13.11
CA TRP A 46 -2.45 -1.12 14.29
C TRP A 46 -3.53 -1.65 15.23
N GLN A 47 -4.63 -2.16 14.69
CA GLN A 47 -5.69 -2.76 15.49
C GLN A 47 -5.19 -4.04 16.18
N ASP A 48 -4.46 -4.90 15.47
CA ASP A 48 -3.84 -6.07 16.08
C ASP A 48 -2.89 -5.67 17.21
N ALA A 49 -2.04 -4.66 16.99
CA ALA A 49 -1.11 -4.16 18.01
C ALA A 49 -1.85 -3.57 19.22
N ALA A 50 -2.94 -2.83 19.00
CA ALA A 50 -3.81 -2.29 20.05
C ALA A 50 -4.42 -3.41 20.89
N ALA A 51 -5.03 -4.40 20.23
CA ALA A 51 -5.72 -5.50 20.90
C ALA A 51 -4.76 -6.32 21.77
N ILE A 52 -3.55 -6.60 21.26
CA ILE A 52 -2.51 -7.31 22.03
C ILE A 52 -2.08 -6.47 23.23
N LEU A 53 -1.78 -5.18 23.04
CA LEU A 53 -1.34 -4.27 24.11
C LEU A 53 -2.41 -4.15 25.21
N ILE A 54 -3.67 -3.94 24.83
CA ILE A 54 -4.79 -3.83 25.78
C ILE A 54 -4.96 -5.13 26.56
N HIS A 55 -4.88 -6.29 25.90
CA HIS A 55 -4.99 -7.59 26.56
C HIS A 55 -3.84 -7.85 27.54
N GLU A 56 -2.61 -7.51 27.17
CA GLU A 56 -1.44 -7.63 28.06
C GLU A 56 -1.54 -6.69 29.26
N GLY A 57 -1.92 -5.43 29.02
CA GLY A 57 -2.08 -4.43 30.09
C GLY A 57 -3.21 -4.75 31.07
N ARG A 58 -4.21 -5.55 30.66
CA ARG A 58 -5.22 -6.13 31.56
C ARG A 58 -4.64 -7.25 32.43
N LYS A 59 -3.72 -8.05 31.89
CA LYS A 59 -3.09 -9.18 32.60
C LYS A 59 -2.02 -8.76 33.60
N GLU A 60 -1.26 -7.70 33.33
CA GLU A 60 -0.20 -7.23 34.24
C GLU A 60 -0.75 -6.82 35.62
N ALA A 61 -2.01 -6.42 35.73
CA ALA A 61 -2.71 -6.20 37.00
C ALA A 61 -2.93 -7.48 37.83
N ASN A 62 -2.84 -8.65 37.18
CA ASN A 62 -3.21 -9.95 37.74
C ASN A 62 -1.99 -10.80 38.13
N VAL A 63 -0.77 -10.28 37.99
CA VAL A 63 0.49 -10.99 38.24
C VAL A 63 1.38 -10.21 39.22
N GLU A 64 0.91 -10.04 40.44
CA GLU A 64 1.79 -9.86 41.60
C GLU A 64 1.08 -10.38 42.84
N TRP A 65 1.26 -11.68 43.12
CA TRP A 65 0.84 -12.41 44.33
C TRP A 65 -0.66 -12.29 44.70
N ASP A 66 -1.33 -13.43 44.59
CA ASP A 66 -2.65 -13.71 45.18
C ASP A 66 -2.63 -13.49 46.71
N VAL A 67 -2.75 -12.23 47.13
CA VAL A 67 -3.19 -11.83 48.45
C VAL A 67 -4.55 -11.20 48.23
N SER A 68 -5.60 -11.97 48.52
CA SER A 68 -6.96 -11.46 48.55
C SER A 68 -7.04 -10.29 49.52
N ASP A 69 -7.10 -9.07 48.99
CA ASP A 69 -7.53 -7.91 49.77
C ASP A 69 -9.06 -7.94 49.82
N VAL A 70 -9.59 -8.15 51.03
CA VAL A 70 -11.01 -8.45 51.31
C VAL A 70 -11.83 -7.16 51.42
N VAL A 71 -11.25 -5.98 51.17
CA VAL A 71 -11.92 -4.69 51.31
C VAL A 71 -11.50 -3.73 50.18
N ASP A 72 -12.35 -3.64 49.15
CA ASP A 72 -12.43 -2.58 48.12
C ASP A 72 -11.19 -2.26 47.26
N GLY A 73 -11.16 -2.81 46.04
CA GLY A 73 -10.56 -2.16 44.87
C GLY A 73 -9.61 -3.04 44.06
N ALA A 74 -10.13 -3.73 43.04
CA ALA A 74 -9.27 -4.30 42.01
C ALA A 74 -8.38 -3.19 41.41
N ILE A 75 -7.07 -3.41 41.32
CA ILE A 75 -6.14 -2.48 40.68
C ILE A 75 -6.46 -2.47 39.18
N ALA A 76 -7.38 -1.60 38.77
CA ALA A 76 -7.74 -1.43 37.38
C ALA A 76 -6.67 -0.60 36.68
N THR A 77 -5.90 -1.23 35.79
CA THR A 77 -5.05 -0.50 34.84
C THR A 77 -5.91 0.27 33.83
N PRO A 78 -5.40 1.33 33.19
CA PRO A 78 -6.15 2.07 32.16
C PRO A 78 -6.75 1.17 31.07
N TYR A 79 -6.07 0.06 30.75
CA TYR A 79 -6.47 -0.95 29.76
C TYR A 79 -7.77 -1.70 30.09
N HIS A 80 -8.22 -1.70 31.36
CA HIS A 80 -9.51 -2.28 31.73
C HIS A 80 -10.70 -1.45 31.21
N TYR A 81 -10.48 -0.17 30.90
CA TYR A 81 -11.53 0.74 30.43
C TYR A 81 -11.62 0.83 28.90
N ILE A 82 -10.63 0.31 28.18
CA ILE A 82 -10.44 0.56 26.75
C ILE A 82 -10.79 -0.68 25.93
N GLU A 83 -11.56 -0.49 24.86
CA GLU A 83 -11.64 -1.44 23.73
C GLU A 83 -11.13 -0.77 22.44
N SER A 84 -10.47 -1.55 21.59
CA SER A 84 -10.00 -1.09 20.27
C SER A 84 -10.77 -1.77 19.15
N VAL A 85 -11.26 -0.99 18.18
CA VAL A 85 -12.21 -1.43 17.15
C VAL A 85 -11.74 -0.96 15.78
N THR A 86 -11.87 -1.80 14.75
CA THR A 86 -11.64 -1.38 13.36
C THR A 86 -12.79 -0.48 12.91
N LEU A 87 -12.48 0.69 12.35
CA LEU A 87 -13.46 1.56 11.73
C LEU A 87 -13.97 0.94 10.43
N ARG A 88 -15.28 0.74 10.33
CA ARG A 88 -15.96 0.15 9.16
C ARG A 88 -16.87 1.17 8.49
N SER A 89 -17.40 0.84 7.32
CA SER A 89 -18.29 1.73 6.53
C SER A 89 -19.51 2.25 7.29
N GLY A 90 -19.98 1.56 8.34
CA GLY A 90 -21.05 2.03 9.23
C GLY A 90 -20.63 3.09 10.26
N GLY A 91 -19.40 3.61 10.21
CA GLY A 91 -18.90 4.61 11.14
C GLY A 91 -18.85 4.09 12.58
N LEU A 92 -19.19 4.97 13.54
CA LEU A 92 -19.23 4.64 14.97
C LEU A 92 -20.40 3.70 15.34
N ASP A 93 -21.41 3.56 14.48
CA ASP A 93 -22.61 2.78 14.79
C ASP A 93 -22.30 1.26 14.77
N VAL A 94 -21.15 0.88 14.22
CA VAL A 94 -20.70 -0.50 14.09
C VAL A 94 -19.46 -0.69 14.96
N GLY A 95 -19.62 -1.46 16.04
CA GLY A 95 -18.50 -1.89 16.90
C GLY A 95 -18.36 -1.14 18.22
N LEU A 96 -19.26 -0.20 18.53
CA LEU A 96 -19.42 0.28 19.92
C LEU A 96 -19.86 -0.88 20.83
N ASP A 97 -19.25 -0.96 22.00
CA ASP A 97 -19.57 -1.91 23.07
C ASP A 97 -19.65 -1.19 24.42
N LYS A 98 -19.82 -1.93 25.52
CA LYS A 98 -19.97 -1.43 26.91
C LYS A 98 -18.68 -0.85 27.51
N ALA A 99 -17.60 -0.74 26.73
CA ALA A 99 -16.34 -0.18 27.19
C ALA A 99 -16.52 1.30 27.56
N ARG A 100 -15.81 1.75 28.60
CA ARG A 100 -15.86 3.15 29.03
C ARG A 100 -15.15 4.06 28.01
N CYS A 101 -14.13 3.54 27.36
CA CYS A 101 -13.35 4.18 26.29
C CYS A 101 -13.33 3.26 25.06
N THR A 102 -13.71 3.77 23.90
CA THR A 102 -13.60 3.04 22.63
C THR A 102 -12.67 3.78 21.69
N ILE A 103 -11.66 3.06 21.18
CA ILE A 103 -10.69 3.57 20.22
C ILE A 103 -10.97 2.93 18.86
N PHE A 104 -11.48 3.71 17.91
CA PHE A 104 -11.65 3.30 16.52
C PHE A 104 -10.35 3.52 15.74
N LEU A 105 -9.89 2.52 15.00
CA LEU A 105 -8.72 2.64 14.12
C LEU A 105 -9.15 2.52 12.66
N GLY A 106 -8.79 3.50 11.83
CA GLY A 106 -9.13 3.53 10.41
C GLY A 106 -7.95 3.98 9.54
N ASP A 107 -7.93 3.50 8.30
CA ASP A 107 -7.05 4.03 7.24
C ASP A 107 -7.53 5.41 6.79
N HIS A 108 -6.65 6.21 6.17
CA HIS A 108 -6.99 7.56 5.68
C HIS A 108 -8.18 7.60 4.72
N GLU A 109 -8.35 6.54 3.93
CA GLU A 109 -9.43 6.42 2.93
C GLU A 109 -10.55 5.48 3.39
N ALA A 110 -10.62 5.15 4.69
CA ALA A 110 -11.66 4.26 5.18
C ALA A 110 -13.05 4.86 4.97
N ASP A 111 -13.95 4.13 4.30
CA ASP A 111 -15.33 4.55 4.04
C ASP A 111 -16.06 5.04 5.31
N GLY A 112 -15.73 4.44 6.46
CA GLY A 112 -16.29 4.81 7.75
C GLY A 112 -16.01 6.25 8.18
N LEU A 113 -14.92 6.85 7.71
CA LEU A 113 -14.58 8.25 8.00
C LEU A 113 -15.56 9.24 7.36
N ASN A 114 -16.25 8.83 6.29
CA ASN A 114 -17.25 9.65 5.62
C ASN A 114 -18.64 9.57 6.28
N HIS A 115 -18.80 8.72 7.30
CA HIS A 115 -20.07 8.53 7.97
C HIS A 115 -20.36 9.69 8.95
N ARG A 116 -21.62 10.16 9.00
CA ARG A 116 -22.01 11.30 9.86
C ARG A 116 -21.81 11.07 11.34
N SER A 117 -21.78 9.81 11.79
CA SER A 117 -21.54 9.53 13.21
C SER A 117 -20.12 9.87 13.67
N ILE A 118 -19.16 10.07 12.77
CA ILE A 118 -17.79 10.50 13.14
C ILE A 118 -17.80 11.85 13.87
N ASP A 119 -18.74 12.75 13.57
CA ASP A 119 -18.91 14.03 14.25
C ASP A 119 -19.25 13.89 15.75
N LEU A 120 -19.66 12.69 16.19
CA LEU A 120 -19.95 12.36 17.58
C LEU A 120 -18.72 11.86 18.36
N ALA A 121 -17.58 11.65 17.71
CA ALA A 121 -16.35 11.27 18.40
C ALA A 121 -15.85 12.42 19.27
N ASP A 122 -15.42 12.11 20.50
CA ASP A 122 -14.82 13.09 21.41
C ASP A 122 -13.51 13.65 20.83
N GLN A 123 -12.75 12.79 20.13
CA GLN A 123 -11.55 13.19 19.42
C GLN A 123 -11.38 12.39 18.13
N THR A 124 -10.91 13.06 17.08
CA THR A 124 -10.41 12.43 15.85
C THR A 124 -8.98 12.88 15.63
N VAL A 125 -8.04 11.94 15.60
CA VAL A 125 -6.60 12.20 15.55
C VAL A 125 -5.97 11.46 14.39
N THR A 126 -5.29 12.18 13.51
CA THR A 126 -4.39 11.58 12.51
C THR A 126 -3.02 11.35 13.14
N ILE A 127 -2.62 10.09 13.22
CA ILE A 127 -1.36 9.69 13.83
C ILE A 127 -0.22 10.02 12.88
N LYS A 128 0.78 10.74 13.40
CA LYS A 128 2.07 10.91 12.74
C LYS A 128 3.08 10.02 13.44
N LEU A 129 3.88 9.31 12.66
CA LEU A 129 4.97 8.51 13.21
C LEU A 129 6.03 9.44 13.83
N ASP A 130 6.36 9.19 15.08
CA ASP A 130 7.44 9.84 15.82
C ASP A 130 8.77 9.12 15.51
N PRO A 131 9.78 9.81 14.94
CA PRO A 131 11.08 9.21 14.65
C PRO A 131 11.73 8.52 15.85
N LEU A 132 11.56 9.04 17.07
CA LEU A 132 12.16 8.45 18.27
C LEU A 132 11.52 7.10 18.61
N LEU A 133 10.20 6.98 18.45
CA LEU A 133 9.50 5.71 18.64
C LEU A 133 9.82 4.70 17.54
N VAL A 134 10.12 5.17 16.33
CA VAL A 134 10.59 4.32 15.23
C VAL A 134 12.00 3.77 15.51
N VAL A 135 12.91 4.61 16.02
CA VAL A 135 14.25 4.18 16.49
C VAL A 135 14.12 3.15 17.62
N GLU A 136 13.26 3.41 18.60
CA GLU A 136 13.02 2.49 19.71
C GLU A 136 12.46 1.14 19.21
N ALA A 137 11.46 1.16 18.33
CA ALA A 137 10.92 -0.06 17.73
C ALA A 137 11.99 -0.86 16.98
N ALA A 138 12.88 -0.19 16.27
CA ALA A 138 13.98 -0.84 15.57
C ALA A 138 14.94 -1.52 16.54
N ALA A 139 15.31 -0.84 17.63
CA ALA A 139 16.17 -1.38 18.67
C ALA A 139 15.55 -2.62 19.32
N LEU A 140 14.24 -2.61 19.61
CA LEU A 140 13.49 -3.76 20.12
C LEU A 140 13.46 -4.93 19.13
N CYS A 141 13.48 -4.65 17.83
CA CYS A 141 13.61 -5.64 16.76
C CYS A 141 15.06 -6.10 16.52
N GLY A 142 16.02 -5.62 17.31
CA GLY A 142 17.44 -5.96 17.19
C GLY A 142 18.14 -5.28 16.01
N ARG A 143 17.66 -4.09 15.62
CA ARG A 143 18.24 -3.28 14.56
C ARG A 143 18.53 -1.86 15.04
N ALA A 144 19.79 -1.49 15.14
CA ALA A 144 20.18 -0.11 15.38
C ALA A 144 19.91 0.75 14.14
N MET A 145 19.45 1.98 14.35
CA MET A 145 19.30 3.04 13.35
C MET A 145 19.45 4.39 14.04
N ASP A 146 19.81 5.41 13.28
CA ASP A 146 19.76 6.79 13.76
C ASP A 146 18.39 7.45 13.44
N VAL A 147 18.24 8.70 13.88
CA VAL A 147 17.00 9.47 13.68
C VAL A 147 16.78 9.83 12.20
N GLU A 148 17.85 10.00 11.42
CA GLU A 148 17.74 10.35 10.00
C GLU A 148 17.20 9.16 9.20
N ASP A 149 17.71 7.95 9.47
CA ASP A 149 17.19 6.69 8.96
C ASP A 149 15.72 6.50 9.34
N ALA A 150 15.33 6.81 10.58
CA ALA A 150 13.94 6.72 11.01
C ALA A 150 13.03 7.68 10.23
N VAL A 151 13.45 8.93 10.00
CA VAL A 151 12.71 9.90 9.18
C VAL A 151 12.55 9.39 7.74
N ASN A 152 13.60 8.84 7.14
CA ASN A 152 13.55 8.25 5.81
C ASN A 152 12.56 7.08 5.75
N LEU A 153 12.55 6.21 6.77
CA LEU A 153 11.63 5.09 6.85
C LEU A 153 10.17 5.51 6.97
N ILE A 154 9.86 6.55 7.75
CA ILE A 154 8.48 7.02 7.97
C ILE A 154 7.77 7.33 6.64
N GLY A 155 8.49 7.91 5.68
CA GLY A 155 7.95 8.25 4.35
C GLY A 155 7.73 7.05 3.43
N LEU A 156 8.24 5.87 3.79
CA LEU A 156 8.11 4.66 2.97
C LEU A 156 6.89 3.85 3.38
N PRO A 157 6.15 3.22 2.44
CA PRO A 157 5.13 2.23 2.78
C PRO A 157 5.68 1.14 3.70
N TRP A 158 4.88 0.68 4.66
CA TRP A 158 5.31 -0.24 5.72
C TRP A 158 6.00 -1.52 5.22
N ARG A 159 5.60 -2.03 4.06
CA ARG A 159 6.24 -3.20 3.43
C ARG A 159 7.67 -2.89 2.95
N ARG A 160 7.92 -1.66 2.49
CA ARG A 160 9.26 -1.19 2.12
C ARG A 160 10.12 -0.93 3.36
N ARG A 161 9.55 -0.43 4.45
CA ARG A 161 10.23 -0.38 5.76
C ARG A 161 10.69 -1.78 6.19
N LEU A 162 9.80 -2.78 6.09
CA LEU A 162 10.15 -4.17 6.43
C LEU A 162 11.34 -4.71 5.61
N VAL A 163 11.45 -4.34 4.34
CA VAL A 163 12.63 -4.69 3.50
C VAL A 163 13.89 -4.03 4.04
N ALA A 164 13.85 -2.75 4.39
CA ALA A 164 14.99 -2.03 4.97
C ALA A 164 15.45 -2.66 6.30
N LEU A 165 14.51 -3.04 7.16
CA LEU A 165 14.81 -3.68 8.45
C LEU A 165 15.38 -5.10 8.32
N ARG A 166 15.02 -5.82 7.24
CA ARG A 166 15.51 -7.18 6.99
C ARG A 166 16.81 -7.25 6.19
N SER A 167 17.15 -6.16 5.49
CA SER A 167 18.38 -6.06 4.70
C SER A 167 19.62 -6.18 5.58
N GLN A 168 20.68 -6.82 5.07
CA GLN A 168 21.99 -6.83 5.73
C GLN A 168 22.80 -5.56 5.45
N ARG A 169 22.36 -4.75 4.48
CA ARG A 169 22.95 -3.44 4.17
C ARG A 169 22.53 -2.40 5.19
N ASP A 170 23.21 -1.26 5.17
CA ASP A 170 22.80 -0.10 5.94
C ASP A 170 21.38 0.36 5.53
N ILE A 171 20.67 0.93 6.49
CA ILE A 171 19.28 1.35 6.29
C ILE A 171 19.23 2.50 5.31
N SER A 172 20.12 3.48 5.44
CA SER A 172 20.32 4.58 4.50
C SER A 172 20.54 4.10 3.05
N GLU A 173 21.40 3.09 2.83
CA GLU A 173 21.62 2.52 1.51
C GLU A 173 20.36 1.86 0.95
N THR A 174 19.63 1.11 1.78
CA THR A 174 18.38 0.47 1.36
C THR A 174 17.30 1.50 1.03
N CYS A 175 17.21 2.58 1.83
CA CYS A 175 16.29 3.69 1.58
C CYS A 175 16.64 4.41 0.27
N ARG A 176 17.92 4.67 -0.01
CA ARG A 176 18.38 5.25 -1.28
C ARG A 176 17.95 4.40 -2.47
N MET A 177 18.18 3.09 -2.43
CA MET A 177 17.77 2.17 -3.51
C MET A 177 16.26 2.16 -3.70
N GLN A 178 15.48 2.22 -2.62
CA GLN A 178 14.02 2.29 -2.70
C GLN A 178 13.54 3.60 -3.30
N ALA A 179 14.20 4.72 -3.00
CA ALA A 179 13.92 6.01 -3.62
C ALA A 179 14.22 6.00 -5.12
N GLU A 180 15.33 5.39 -5.55
CA GLU A 180 15.67 5.20 -6.97
C GLU A 180 14.63 4.34 -7.69
N ILE A 181 14.16 3.25 -7.06
CA ILE A 181 13.08 2.40 -7.60
C ILE A 181 11.78 3.20 -7.72
N GLN A 182 11.39 3.95 -6.69
CA GLN A 182 10.18 4.77 -6.73
C GLN A 182 10.25 5.82 -7.83
N ALA A 183 11.39 6.53 -7.94
CA ALA A 183 11.58 7.52 -9.00
C ALA A 183 11.47 6.89 -10.40
N ALA A 184 12.01 5.69 -10.61
CA ALA A 184 11.86 4.97 -11.87
C ALA A 184 10.40 4.56 -12.14
N GLU A 185 9.66 4.13 -11.12
CA GLU A 185 8.23 3.81 -11.21
C GLU A 185 7.40 5.06 -11.52
N ASP A 186 7.69 6.18 -10.88
CA ASP A 186 7.01 7.45 -11.09
C ASP A 186 7.29 8.01 -12.49
N ILE A 187 8.53 7.89 -12.99
CA ILE A 187 8.88 8.23 -14.38
C ILE A 187 8.09 7.35 -15.36
N ALA A 188 7.98 6.04 -15.10
CA ALA A 188 7.20 5.15 -15.96
C ALA A 188 5.70 5.49 -15.94
N LYS A 189 5.15 5.81 -14.78
CA LYS A 189 3.76 6.25 -14.61
C LYS A 189 3.53 7.61 -15.29
N ALA A 190 4.44 8.56 -15.12
CA ALA A 190 4.39 9.87 -15.75
C ALA A 190 4.52 9.80 -17.28
N ALA A 191 5.37 8.93 -17.82
CA ALA A 191 5.45 8.69 -19.27
C ALA A 191 4.12 8.17 -19.85
N THR A 192 3.38 7.39 -19.06
CA THR A 192 2.03 6.90 -19.42
C THR A 192 0.99 8.04 -19.37
N LEU A 193 1.10 8.95 -18.40
CA LEU A 193 0.21 10.10 -18.22
C LEU A 193 0.50 11.28 -19.17
N GLY A 194 1.76 11.52 -19.53
CA GLY A 194 2.22 12.61 -20.40
C GLY A 194 2.21 12.28 -21.90
N SER A 195 1.77 11.08 -22.26
CA SER A 195 1.56 10.68 -23.65
C SER A 195 0.45 11.54 -24.28
N PRO A 196 0.66 12.13 -25.48
CA PRO A 196 -0.35 12.97 -26.12
C PRO A 196 -1.68 12.22 -26.29
N ILE A 197 -2.77 12.94 -26.02
CA ILE A 197 -4.13 12.45 -26.20
C ILE A 197 -4.48 12.64 -27.67
N ALA A 198 -4.64 11.54 -28.39
CA ALA A 198 -5.17 11.54 -29.75
C ALA A 198 -6.63 12.04 -29.75
N PRO A 199 -7.15 12.55 -30.89
CA PRO A 199 -8.50 13.11 -30.97
C PRO A 199 -9.62 12.16 -30.52
N ASP A 200 -9.37 10.85 -30.56
CA ASP A 200 -10.26 9.78 -30.11
C ASP A 200 -10.17 9.48 -28.60
N GLY A 201 -9.41 10.30 -27.85
CA GLY A 201 -9.23 10.17 -26.40
C GLY A 201 -8.16 9.15 -25.98
N ARG A 202 -7.47 8.49 -26.93
CA ARG A 202 -6.41 7.53 -26.60
C ARG A 202 -5.11 8.24 -26.23
N ARG A 203 -4.45 7.80 -25.16
CA ARG A 203 -3.07 8.22 -24.85
C ARG A 203 -2.07 7.36 -25.61
N VAL A 204 -1.42 7.96 -26.61
CA VAL A 204 -0.43 7.28 -27.46
C VAL A 204 0.96 7.81 -27.12
N PRO A 205 1.96 6.96 -26.79
CA PRO A 205 3.29 7.42 -26.40
C PRO A 205 3.99 8.29 -27.46
N ASP A 206 4.64 9.37 -27.00
CA ASP A 206 5.51 10.20 -27.85
C ASP A 206 6.97 9.71 -27.84
N THR A 207 7.19 8.59 -28.51
CA THR A 207 8.50 7.91 -28.60
C THR A 207 8.89 7.65 -30.06
N THR A 208 10.01 6.98 -30.31
CA THR A 208 10.37 6.52 -31.66
C THR A 208 9.48 5.31 -32.04
N PRO A 209 8.79 5.31 -33.20
CA PRO A 209 8.04 4.15 -33.67
C PRO A 209 8.93 2.91 -33.85
N LEU A 210 8.36 1.72 -33.65
CA LEU A 210 9.09 0.45 -33.71
C LEU A 210 9.84 0.22 -35.02
N GLU A 211 9.28 0.67 -36.14
CA GLU A 211 9.89 0.62 -37.48
C GLU A 211 11.30 1.26 -37.53
N HIS A 212 11.53 2.30 -36.74
CA HIS A 212 12.79 3.05 -36.68
C HIS A 212 13.75 2.54 -35.60
N LEU A 213 13.37 1.53 -34.81
CA LEU A 213 14.24 0.94 -33.79
C LEU A 213 15.09 -0.20 -34.35
N HIS A 214 16.30 -0.36 -33.82
CA HIS A 214 17.25 -1.42 -34.22
C HIS A 214 17.62 -2.29 -33.01
N GLY A 215 18.13 -3.50 -33.27
CA GLY A 215 18.67 -4.39 -32.22
C GLY A 215 17.67 -5.32 -31.54
N TYR A 216 16.39 -5.32 -31.95
CA TYR A 216 15.34 -6.16 -31.37
C TYR A 216 15.13 -7.51 -32.08
N GLY A 217 15.74 -7.74 -33.24
CA GLY A 217 15.64 -9.01 -34.00
C GLY A 217 14.20 -9.47 -34.21
N ASP A 218 13.94 -10.76 -33.97
CA ASP A 218 12.64 -11.42 -34.10
C ASP A 218 11.51 -10.70 -33.35
N LEU A 219 11.81 -10.01 -32.24
CA LEU A 219 10.81 -9.26 -31.48
C LEU A 219 10.28 -8.05 -32.27
N LYS A 220 11.13 -7.39 -33.07
CA LYS A 220 10.69 -6.33 -33.98
C LYS A 220 9.81 -6.89 -35.10
N GLU A 221 10.20 -8.03 -35.66
CA GLU A 221 9.44 -8.69 -36.73
C GLU A 221 8.05 -9.08 -36.24
N TRP A 222 7.95 -9.66 -35.05
CA TRP A 222 6.67 -9.95 -34.40
C TRP A 222 5.82 -8.69 -34.21
N GLY A 223 6.39 -7.62 -33.64
CA GLY A 223 5.64 -6.38 -33.41
C GLY A 223 5.15 -5.69 -34.69
N LEU A 224 5.92 -5.77 -35.78
CA LEU A 224 5.52 -5.27 -37.09
C LEU A 224 4.52 -6.20 -37.79
N SER A 225 4.53 -7.51 -37.50
CA SER A 225 3.47 -8.43 -37.92
C SER A 225 2.15 -8.05 -37.27
N LEU A 226 2.14 -7.89 -35.94
CA LEU A 226 0.96 -7.49 -35.18
C LEU A 226 0.36 -6.17 -35.70
N ALA A 227 1.21 -5.20 -36.07
CA ALA A 227 0.75 -3.95 -36.66
C ALA A 227 0.04 -4.13 -38.01
N ARG A 228 0.51 -5.06 -38.85
CA ARG A 228 -0.16 -5.42 -40.10
C ARG A 228 -1.47 -6.15 -39.84
N ASP A 229 -1.48 -7.11 -38.93
CA ASP A 229 -2.67 -7.90 -38.59
C ASP A 229 -3.79 -7.00 -38.03
N ILE A 230 -3.45 -6.01 -37.19
CA ILE A 230 -4.42 -5.01 -36.71
C ILE A 230 -5.01 -4.19 -37.87
N GLY A 231 -4.18 -3.79 -38.85
CA GLY A 231 -4.64 -3.10 -40.06
C GLY A 231 -5.55 -3.98 -40.92
N ASP A 232 -5.17 -5.24 -41.14
CA ASP A 232 -5.95 -6.20 -41.91
C ASP A 232 -7.27 -6.56 -41.23
N TRP A 233 -7.30 -6.62 -39.90
CA TRP A 233 -8.53 -6.77 -39.12
C TRP A 233 -9.45 -5.55 -39.26
N HIS A 234 -8.90 -4.34 -39.20
CA HIS A 234 -9.65 -3.10 -39.41
C HIS A 234 -10.29 -3.06 -40.80
N ASP A 235 -9.54 -3.49 -41.83
CA ASP A 235 -10.00 -3.63 -43.22
C ASP A 235 -10.95 -4.82 -43.43
N GLY A 236 -11.15 -5.68 -42.42
CA GLY A 236 -12.02 -6.84 -42.50
C GLY A 236 -11.47 -8.03 -43.28
N LYS A 237 -10.16 -8.08 -43.52
CA LYS A 237 -9.48 -9.17 -44.23
C LYS A 237 -9.27 -10.40 -43.34
N ILE A 238 -9.11 -10.19 -42.03
CA ILE A 238 -8.95 -11.25 -41.04
C ILE A 238 -9.92 -11.08 -39.87
N ALA A 239 -10.20 -12.16 -39.14
CA ALA A 239 -11.00 -12.10 -37.92
C ALA A 239 -10.14 -11.65 -36.74
N TRP A 240 -10.76 -11.11 -35.68
CA TRP A 240 -10.03 -10.76 -34.44
C TRP A 240 -9.30 -11.96 -33.83
N ALA A 241 -9.85 -13.18 -34.02
CA ALA A 241 -9.22 -14.41 -33.55
C ALA A 241 -7.88 -14.73 -34.23
N ASP A 242 -7.60 -14.11 -35.38
CA ASP A 242 -6.35 -14.26 -36.13
C ASP A 242 -5.28 -13.25 -35.68
N VAL A 243 -5.62 -12.30 -34.81
CA VAL A 243 -4.70 -11.29 -34.25
C VAL A 243 -4.08 -11.83 -32.96
N ASP A 244 -2.77 -11.72 -32.82
CA ASP A 244 -2.05 -12.12 -31.60
C ASP A 244 -2.50 -11.32 -30.36
N ASN A 245 -2.79 -12.03 -29.27
CA ASN A 245 -3.39 -11.46 -28.06
C ASN A 245 -2.38 -10.99 -26.98
N GLY A 246 -1.08 -11.20 -27.20
CA GLY A 246 -0.03 -10.76 -26.28
C GLY A 246 1.29 -11.48 -26.45
N ALA A 247 2.34 -10.92 -25.85
CA ALA A 247 3.68 -11.51 -25.84
C ALA A 247 4.34 -11.36 -24.46
N LEU A 248 5.22 -12.31 -24.14
CA LEU A 248 6.09 -12.25 -22.96
C LEU A 248 7.52 -11.97 -23.41
N ILE A 249 8.08 -10.83 -22.97
CA ILE A 249 9.44 -10.42 -23.33
C ILE A 249 10.36 -10.66 -22.13
N SER A 250 11.30 -11.59 -22.27
CA SER A 250 12.29 -11.93 -21.23
C SER A 250 13.70 -11.51 -21.63
N GLY A 251 14.46 -11.01 -20.67
CA GLY A 251 15.87 -10.65 -20.87
C GLY A 251 16.43 -9.84 -19.70
N PRO A 252 17.76 -9.66 -19.63
CA PRO A 252 18.42 -8.87 -18.59
C PRO A 252 17.83 -7.46 -18.39
N PRO A 253 17.96 -6.85 -17.20
CA PRO A 253 17.59 -5.45 -17.02
C PRO A 253 18.39 -4.56 -17.98
N GLY A 254 17.74 -3.53 -18.53
CA GLY A 254 18.36 -2.60 -19.48
C GLY A 254 18.29 -2.98 -20.97
N CYS A 255 17.82 -4.17 -21.35
CA CYS A 255 17.69 -4.58 -22.77
C CYS A 255 16.50 -3.93 -23.52
N GLY A 256 15.98 -2.78 -23.06
CA GLY A 256 14.95 -2.03 -23.79
C GLY A 256 13.56 -2.67 -23.86
N LYS A 257 13.20 -3.59 -22.94
CA LYS A 257 11.88 -4.26 -22.91
C LYS A 257 10.72 -3.27 -22.78
N THR A 258 10.81 -2.33 -21.83
CA THR A 258 9.80 -1.29 -21.62
C THR A 258 9.76 -0.31 -22.80
N THR A 259 10.93 0.03 -23.35
CA THR A 259 11.04 0.88 -24.54
C THR A 259 10.32 0.25 -25.73
N PHE A 260 10.55 -1.05 -25.98
CA PHE A 260 9.85 -1.80 -27.03
C PHE A 260 8.33 -1.71 -26.89
N ALA A 261 7.79 -1.92 -25.68
CA ALA A 261 6.35 -1.86 -25.44
C ALA A 261 5.76 -0.47 -25.77
N SER A 262 6.44 0.60 -25.34
CA SER A 262 6.01 1.98 -25.65
C SER A 262 6.07 2.31 -27.15
N SER A 263 7.11 1.83 -27.84
CA SER A 263 7.30 2.06 -29.28
C SER A 263 6.34 1.24 -30.13
N LEU A 264 6.00 0.02 -29.70
CA LEU A 264 4.94 -0.77 -30.32
C LEU A 264 3.59 -0.07 -30.19
N ALA A 265 3.25 0.42 -29.00
CA ALA A 265 2.00 1.16 -28.79
C ALA A 265 1.92 2.41 -29.69
N ARG A 266 3.03 3.13 -29.87
CA ARG A 266 3.09 4.24 -30.83
C ARG A 266 2.89 3.79 -32.27
N THR A 267 3.56 2.72 -32.70
CA THR A 267 3.38 2.16 -34.07
C THR A 267 1.93 1.77 -34.34
N LEU A 268 1.25 1.23 -33.33
CA LEU A 268 -0.16 0.83 -33.43
C LEU A 268 -1.14 2.00 -33.30
N GLY A 269 -0.69 3.20 -32.90
CA GLY A 269 -1.58 4.28 -32.47
C GLY A 269 -2.48 3.88 -31.29
N ALA A 270 -2.04 2.90 -30.48
CA ALA A 270 -2.85 2.30 -29.44
C ALA A 270 -2.70 3.03 -28.11
N HIS A 271 -3.75 2.96 -27.29
CA HIS A 271 -3.69 3.45 -25.93
C HIS A 271 -2.70 2.62 -25.10
N PHE A 272 -1.74 3.28 -24.47
CA PHE A 272 -0.72 2.61 -23.66
C PHE A 272 -1.07 2.67 -22.17
N VAL A 273 -1.24 1.49 -21.55
CA VAL A 273 -1.44 1.34 -20.10
C VAL A 273 -0.22 0.61 -19.53
N ALA A 274 0.63 1.31 -18.77
CA ALA A 274 1.74 0.70 -18.07
C ALA A 274 1.30 0.21 -16.68
N GLY A 275 1.65 -1.04 -16.36
CA GLY A 275 1.48 -1.62 -15.04
C GLY A 275 2.72 -2.39 -14.62
N SER A 276 2.99 -2.42 -13.32
CA SER A 276 4.00 -3.29 -12.73
C SER A 276 3.47 -3.92 -11.45
N TYR A 277 3.95 -5.13 -11.15
CA TYR A 277 3.62 -5.81 -9.90
C TYR A 277 3.90 -4.93 -8.67
N SER A 278 5.02 -4.22 -8.67
CA SER A 278 5.41 -3.31 -7.59
C SER A 278 4.50 -2.09 -7.48
N SER A 279 4.06 -1.51 -8.60
CA SER A 279 3.09 -0.40 -8.60
C SER A 279 1.72 -0.85 -8.10
N TRP A 280 1.28 -2.06 -8.48
CA TRP A 280 -0.02 -2.60 -8.05
C TRP A 280 -0.01 -3.03 -6.59
N LEU A 281 1.12 -3.50 -6.07
CA LEU A 281 1.28 -3.84 -4.66
C LEU A 281 1.51 -2.60 -3.77
N GLY A 282 2.10 -1.54 -4.32
CA GLY A 282 2.48 -0.33 -3.59
C GLY A 282 1.37 0.71 -3.43
N ASN A 283 0.30 0.64 -4.23
CA ASN A 283 -0.81 1.60 -4.21
C ASN A 283 -1.90 1.28 -3.15
N GLY A 284 -1.61 0.50 -2.10
CA GLY A 284 -2.58 0.15 -1.06
C GLY A 284 -1.96 -0.45 0.21
N ASN A 285 -2.77 -1.12 1.03
CA ASN A 285 -2.34 -1.84 2.24
C ASN A 285 -1.41 -3.05 1.92
N GLY A 286 -1.17 -3.28 0.62
CA GLY A 286 -0.33 -4.32 0.04
C GLY A 286 -0.93 -5.71 0.22
N HIS A 287 -2.25 -5.78 0.35
CA HIS A 287 -2.99 -7.01 0.27
C HIS A 287 -3.07 -7.50 -1.18
N GLN A 288 -3.22 -8.81 -1.35
CA GLN A 288 -3.46 -9.39 -2.68
C GLN A 288 -4.72 -8.82 -3.33
N GLY A 289 -5.70 -8.38 -2.53
CA GLY A 289 -6.90 -7.68 -2.99
C GLY A 289 -6.60 -6.36 -3.70
N ASP A 290 -5.76 -5.50 -3.10
CA ASP A 290 -5.38 -4.19 -3.69
C ASP A 290 -4.67 -4.35 -5.02
N LEU A 291 -3.77 -5.34 -5.10
CA LEU A 291 -3.09 -5.69 -6.34
C LEU A 291 -4.09 -6.13 -7.41
N LEU A 292 -5.05 -7.00 -7.05
CA LEU A 292 -6.08 -7.48 -7.98
C LEU A 292 -6.99 -6.34 -8.42
N MET A 293 -7.36 -5.42 -7.51
CA MET A 293 -8.15 -4.23 -7.85
C MET A 293 -7.40 -3.30 -8.79
N ALA A 294 -6.12 -3.01 -8.51
CA ALA A 294 -5.28 -2.16 -9.36
C ALA A 294 -5.07 -2.81 -10.75
N MET A 295 -4.84 -4.11 -10.81
CA MET A 295 -4.78 -4.87 -12.06
C MET A 295 -6.12 -4.80 -12.81
N GLN A 296 -7.25 -5.07 -12.14
CA GLN A 296 -8.57 -4.99 -12.74
C GLN A 296 -8.88 -3.59 -13.29
N ALA A 297 -8.49 -2.54 -12.56
CA ALA A 297 -8.63 -1.15 -12.99
C ALA A 297 -7.81 -0.88 -14.27
N ALA A 298 -6.56 -1.32 -14.32
CA ALA A 298 -5.71 -1.18 -15.51
C ALA A 298 -6.31 -1.90 -16.73
N PHE A 299 -6.84 -3.13 -16.55
CA PHE A 299 -7.53 -3.83 -17.64
C PHE A 299 -8.88 -3.19 -18.00
N ALA A 300 -9.59 -2.58 -17.06
CA ALA A 300 -10.82 -1.84 -17.33
C ALA A 300 -10.54 -0.57 -18.14
N GLU A 301 -9.47 0.15 -17.83
CA GLU A 301 -8.97 1.28 -18.63
C GLU A 301 -8.61 0.84 -20.05
N ALA A 302 -7.82 -0.23 -20.19
CA ALA A 302 -7.47 -0.77 -21.50
C ALA A 302 -8.70 -1.13 -22.35
N ARG A 303 -9.74 -1.73 -21.72
CA ARG A 303 -11.01 -2.05 -22.41
C ARG A 303 -11.78 -0.81 -22.86
N LYS A 304 -11.79 0.28 -22.09
CA LYS A 304 -12.47 1.53 -22.47
C LYS A 304 -11.88 2.16 -23.72
N HIS A 305 -10.58 1.96 -23.95
CA HIS A 305 -9.83 2.53 -25.07
C HIS A 305 -9.46 1.50 -26.15
N ALA A 306 -10.12 0.34 -26.14
CA ALA A 306 -9.87 -0.72 -27.10
C ALA A 306 -10.00 -0.22 -28.55
N LEU A 307 -9.27 -0.87 -29.46
CA LEU A 307 -9.43 -0.64 -30.88
C LEU A 307 -10.84 -1.11 -31.29
N SER A 308 -11.64 -0.22 -31.84
CA SER A 308 -12.98 -0.51 -32.36
C SER A 308 -12.95 -0.45 -33.88
N ARG A 309 -13.61 -1.41 -34.53
CA ARG A 309 -13.86 -1.34 -35.97
C ARG A 309 -14.92 -0.26 -36.22
N SER A 310 -14.69 0.65 -37.16
CA SER A 310 -15.77 1.52 -37.66
C SER A 310 -16.84 0.64 -38.30
N VAL A 311 -18.03 0.62 -37.70
CA VAL A 311 -19.19 -0.03 -38.29
C VAL A 311 -19.81 0.99 -39.24
N ASP A 312 -19.56 0.83 -40.53
CA ASP A 312 -20.37 1.45 -41.59
C ASP A 312 -21.73 0.72 -41.70
#